data_AF-A0AAV6FKA0-F1
#
_entry.id   AF-A0AAV6FKA0-F1
#
_cell.length_a   1.000
_cell.length_b   1.000
_cell.length_c   1.000
_cell.angle_alpha   90.00
_cell.angle_beta   90.00
_cell.angle_gamma   90.00
#
_symmetry.space_group_name_H-M   'P 1'
#
loop_
_entity.id
_entity.type
_entity.pdbx_description
1 polymer ?
#
loop_
_entity_poly.entity_id
_entity_poly.type
_entity_poly.pdbx_seq_one_letter_code
_entity_poly.pdbx_strand_id
1 'polypeptide(L)'
;MHLLQGDCMFGSRCKRLHTVDQSGHRMLQERGLGDDIIQDLPIIYQNVYRLTTQTDGVSDELMRSGAQVEERSEICLHFLRRNCRFQGGLYFCLTKLALYGRILDSKVFPGPGPVDFLSMKRGYDPVRRLSTVSAVTKPAHYILTTHWLWYYKGDHGNWIEYGQPDDKGRVTSLSSRELEEAYLRDDNAEITVTKGHRVYYISFHDMYQRNTKHNTKRRIRRRPHFVSISEVEEQTVR
;
A
#
# COMPACT_ATOMS: atom_id res chain seq x y z
N MET A 1 -11.50 12.79 -21.32
CA MET A 1 -12.35 12.84 -20.11
C MET A 1 -12.02 14.12 -19.35
N HIS A 2 -12.67 15.24 -19.68
CA HIS A 2 -12.30 16.57 -19.17
C HIS A 2 -12.54 16.73 -17.65
N LEU A 3 -13.47 15.95 -17.08
CA LEU A 3 -13.66 15.87 -15.62
C LEU A 3 -12.35 15.49 -14.87
N LEU A 4 -11.48 14.67 -15.47
CA LEU A 4 -10.18 14.29 -14.89
C LEU A 4 -9.12 15.40 -14.96
N GLN A 5 -9.38 16.45 -15.74
CA GLN A 5 -8.52 17.65 -15.83
C GLN A 5 -8.91 18.70 -14.78
N GLY A 6 -10.00 18.48 -14.03
CA GLY A 6 -10.51 19.40 -13.01
C GLY A 6 -11.65 20.29 -13.50
N ASP A 7 -11.79 20.44 -14.82
CA ASP A 7 -12.82 21.26 -15.45
C ASP A 7 -13.62 20.44 -16.46
N CYS A 8 -14.94 20.43 -16.28
CA CYS A 8 -15.82 19.96 -17.34
C CYS A 8 -15.93 21.05 -18.40
N MET A 9 -15.47 20.78 -19.62
CA MET A 9 -15.59 21.71 -20.76
C MET A 9 -17.05 22.13 -21.07
N PHE A 10 -18.03 21.37 -20.60
CA PHE A 10 -19.45 21.69 -20.74
C PHE A 10 -20.01 22.52 -19.57
N GLY A 11 -19.20 22.77 -18.53
CA GLY A 11 -19.57 23.54 -17.35
C GLY A 11 -20.90 23.10 -16.75
N SER A 12 -21.78 24.08 -16.49
CA SER A 12 -23.15 23.87 -16.01
C SER A 12 -24.09 23.23 -17.04
N ARG A 13 -23.69 23.11 -18.32
CA ARG A 13 -24.47 22.48 -19.38
C ARG A 13 -24.16 20.99 -19.53
N CYS A 14 -23.25 20.45 -18.71
CA CYS A 14 -22.94 19.03 -18.76
C CYS A 14 -24.13 18.21 -18.28
N LYS A 15 -24.58 17.26 -19.11
CA LYS A 15 -25.65 16.32 -18.77
C LYS A 15 -25.15 15.10 -17.99
N ARG A 16 -23.85 15.04 -17.66
CA ARG A 16 -23.22 13.93 -16.94
C ARG A 16 -23.08 14.28 -15.47
N LEU A 17 -23.18 13.25 -14.61
CA LEU A 17 -22.86 13.36 -13.20
C LEU A 17 -21.36 13.63 -13.02
N HIS A 18 -21.04 14.63 -12.21
CA HIS A 18 -19.66 15.00 -11.85
C HIS A 18 -19.28 14.53 -10.44
N THR A 19 -20.25 13.96 -9.73
CA THR A 19 -20.08 13.35 -8.42
C THR A 19 -20.62 11.92 -8.48
N VAL A 20 -20.13 11.06 -7.61
CA VAL A 20 -20.79 9.78 -7.38
C VAL A 20 -22.11 10.08 -6.67
N ASP A 21 -23.22 9.61 -7.22
CA ASP A 21 -24.54 9.79 -6.62
C ASP A 21 -24.76 8.83 -5.45
N GLN A 22 -25.88 8.96 -4.74
CA GLN A 22 -26.14 8.12 -3.56
C GLN A 22 -26.20 6.61 -3.90
N SER A 23 -26.69 6.28 -5.10
CA SER A 23 -26.73 4.90 -5.60
C SER A 23 -25.31 4.37 -5.87
N GLY A 24 -24.47 5.14 -6.57
CA GLY A 24 -23.08 4.82 -6.81
C GLY A 24 -22.27 4.72 -5.50
N HIS A 25 -22.51 5.60 -4.53
CA HIS A 25 -21.89 5.51 -3.20
C HIS A 25 -22.19 4.16 -2.55
N ARG A 26 -23.48 3.77 -2.50
CA ARG A 26 -23.89 2.49 -1.92
C ARG A 26 -23.26 1.31 -2.65
N MET A 27 -23.29 1.33 -3.99
CA MET A 27 -22.71 0.28 -4.84
C MET A 27 -21.20 0.09 -4.60
N LEU A 28 -20.47 1.19 -4.40
CA LEU A 28 -19.03 1.16 -4.14
C LEU A 28 -18.73 0.68 -2.71
N GLN A 29 -19.54 1.09 -1.74
CA GLN A 29 -19.46 0.60 -0.35
C GLN A 29 -19.73 -0.91 -0.27
N GLU A 30 -20.75 -1.41 -0.97
CA GLU A 30 -21.07 -2.85 -1.08
C GLU A 30 -19.92 -3.66 -1.70
N ARG A 31 -19.03 -3.02 -2.47
CA ARG A 31 -17.82 -3.64 -3.02
C ARG A 31 -16.59 -3.51 -2.11
N GLY A 32 -16.67 -2.75 -1.01
CA GLY A 32 -15.60 -2.63 0.00
C GLY A 32 -14.77 -1.36 -0.08
N LEU A 33 -15.25 -0.33 -0.77
CA LEU A 33 -14.64 0.99 -0.69
C LEU A 33 -15.08 1.72 0.58
N GLY A 34 -14.11 2.31 1.28
CA GLY A 34 -14.38 3.21 2.41
C GLY A 34 -15.00 4.52 1.92
N ASP A 35 -15.78 5.15 2.79
CA ASP A 35 -16.48 6.40 2.46
C ASP A 35 -15.51 7.56 2.16
N ASP A 36 -14.40 7.62 2.90
CA ASP A 36 -13.29 8.54 2.67
C ASP A 36 -12.72 8.42 1.25
N ILE A 37 -12.51 7.19 0.78
CA ILE A 37 -12.00 6.92 -0.55
C ILE A 37 -13.01 7.31 -1.62
N ILE A 38 -14.29 7.01 -1.40
CA ILE A 38 -15.36 7.31 -2.37
C ILE A 38 -15.46 8.83 -2.56
N GLN A 39 -15.45 9.59 -1.46
CA GLN A 39 -15.45 11.05 -1.48
C GLN A 39 -14.25 11.62 -2.23
N ASP A 40 -13.08 11.01 -2.07
CA ASP A 40 -11.83 11.45 -2.70
C ASP A 40 -11.64 10.95 -4.15
N LEU A 41 -12.52 10.09 -4.69
CA LEU A 41 -12.34 9.51 -6.03
C LEU A 41 -12.01 10.53 -7.13
N PRO A 42 -12.70 11.69 -7.24
CA PRO A 42 -12.36 12.68 -8.25
C PRO A 42 -10.91 13.17 -8.15
N ILE A 43 -10.45 13.45 -6.92
CA ILE A 43 -9.10 13.91 -6.61
C ILE A 43 -8.09 12.79 -6.92
N ILE A 44 -8.39 11.56 -6.49
CA ILE A 44 -7.57 10.38 -6.74
C ILE A 44 -7.35 10.19 -8.24
N TYR A 45 -8.42 10.22 -9.04
CA TYR A 45 -8.33 10.01 -10.48
C TYR A 45 -7.61 11.16 -11.19
N GLN A 46 -7.81 12.41 -10.76
CA GLN A 46 -7.05 13.57 -11.27
C GLN A 46 -5.56 13.44 -10.95
N ASN A 47 -5.23 13.00 -9.74
CA ASN A 47 -3.86 12.74 -9.30
C ASN A 47 -3.19 11.64 -10.13
N VAL A 48 -3.89 10.54 -10.39
CA VAL A 48 -3.43 9.47 -11.28
C VAL A 48 -3.16 10.02 -12.68
N TYR A 49 -4.12 10.75 -13.27
CA TYR A 49 -3.97 11.33 -14.60
C TYR A 49 -2.72 12.23 -14.70
N ARG A 50 -2.51 13.12 -13.73
CA ARG A 50 -1.33 14.00 -13.68
C ARG A 50 -0.01 13.23 -13.57
N LEU A 51 0.04 12.20 -12.72
CA LEU A 51 1.23 11.34 -12.58
C LEU A 51 1.60 10.64 -13.89
N THR A 52 0.58 10.27 -14.69
CA THR A 52 0.75 9.60 -15.97
C THR A 52 1.06 10.54 -17.14
N THR A 53 0.75 11.84 -17.04
CA THR A 53 0.83 12.79 -18.18
C THR A 53 1.91 13.87 -18.08
N GLN A 54 2.44 14.20 -16.89
CA GLN A 54 3.47 15.24 -16.72
C GLN A 54 4.89 14.81 -17.17
N THR A 55 5.08 14.43 -18.43
CA THR A 55 6.41 14.17 -19.03
C THR A 55 6.52 14.57 -20.49
N ASP A 56 6.65 15.86 -20.77
CA ASP A 56 7.20 16.31 -22.05
C ASP A 56 8.43 17.23 -21.89
N GLY A 57 9.13 17.28 -20.74
CA GLY A 57 10.17 18.31 -20.58
C GLY A 57 11.34 18.16 -19.61
N VAL A 58 11.58 17.03 -18.91
CA VAL A 58 12.76 16.93 -18.03
C VAL A 58 13.44 15.57 -18.16
N SER A 59 14.24 15.45 -19.22
CA SER A 59 15.22 14.39 -19.44
C SER A 59 16.60 15.05 -19.41
N ASP A 60 17.45 14.76 -18.42
CA ASP A 60 18.79 14.18 -18.67
C ASP A 60 19.73 14.00 -17.47
N GLU A 61 19.51 14.58 -16.28
CA GLU A 61 20.64 14.66 -15.32
C GLU A 61 20.87 13.48 -14.35
N LEU A 62 19.95 12.52 -14.19
CA LEU A 62 20.04 11.52 -13.10
C LEU A 62 20.69 10.17 -13.49
N MET A 63 21.60 10.15 -14.46
CA MET A 63 22.27 8.93 -14.93
C MET A 63 23.79 9.02 -14.79
N ARG A 64 24.34 9.19 -13.58
CA ARG A 64 25.76 8.90 -13.32
C ARG A 64 26.04 8.60 -11.84
N SER A 65 25.88 7.33 -11.47
CA SER A 65 26.85 6.58 -10.65
C SER A 65 26.28 5.21 -10.27
N GLY A 66 26.92 4.16 -10.77
CA GLY A 66 26.76 2.83 -10.22
C GLY A 66 27.66 2.67 -9.00
N ALA A 67 27.09 2.20 -7.89
CA ALA A 67 27.69 1.33 -6.88
C ALA A 67 26.79 1.27 -5.63
N GLN A 68 26.78 0.10 -4.98
CA GLN A 68 26.20 -0.24 -3.68
C GLN A 68 24.66 -0.37 -3.64
N VAL A 69 24.20 -1.61 -3.38
CA VAL A 69 22.81 -1.95 -3.04
C VAL A 69 22.58 -1.55 -1.59
N GLU A 70 22.51 -0.26 -1.33
CA GLU A 70 21.84 0.24 -0.13
C GLU A 70 20.32 0.13 -0.34
N GLU A 71 19.59 -0.05 0.76
CA GLU A 71 18.13 -0.11 0.85
C GLU A 71 17.55 1.25 0.40
N ARG A 72 17.58 1.53 -0.91
CA ARG A 72 17.15 2.80 -1.49
C ARG A 72 15.69 2.98 -1.12
N SER A 73 15.44 3.96 -0.26
CA SER A 73 14.11 4.27 0.30
C SER A 73 13.25 5.08 -0.67
N GLU A 74 13.60 5.05 -1.96
CA GLU A 74 13.01 5.81 -3.04
C GLU A 74 12.61 4.86 -4.16
N ILE A 75 11.46 5.11 -4.79
CA ILE A 75 10.99 4.33 -5.94
C ILE A 75 11.11 5.14 -7.22
N CYS A 76 11.67 4.50 -8.24
CA CYS A 76 11.85 5.09 -9.56
C CYS A 76 10.51 5.57 -10.14
N LEU A 77 10.45 6.84 -10.54
CA LEU A 77 9.27 7.43 -11.16
C LEU A 77 8.87 6.69 -12.46
N HIS A 78 9.84 6.21 -13.24
CA HIS A 78 9.58 5.38 -14.42
C HIS A 78 8.96 4.03 -14.06
N PHE A 79 9.24 3.49 -12.87
CA PHE A 79 8.63 2.24 -12.40
C PHE A 79 7.15 2.46 -12.04
N LEU A 80 6.82 3.57 -11.39
CA LEU A 80 5.42 3.98 -11.16
C LEU A 80 4.67 4.22 -12.48
N ARG A 81 5.37 4.73 -13.49
CA ARG A 81 4.85 4.97 -14.84
C ARG A 81 4.91 3.74 -15.77
N ARG A 82 5.38 2.59 -15.29
CA ARG A 82 5.56 1.34 -16.07
C ARG A 82 6.53 1.43 -17.26
N ASN A 83 7.36 2.47 -17.30
CA ASN A 83 8.35 2.70 -18.36
C ASN A 83 9.78 2.39 -17.91
N CYS A 84 9.97 1.78 -16.72
CA CYS A 84 11.29 1.41 -16.23
C CYS A 84 11.85 0.19 -16.97
N ARG A 85 13.04 0.34 -17.57
CA ARG A 85 13.75 -0.74 -18.29
C ARG A 85 14.45 -1.75 -17.38
N PHE A 86 14.63 -1.43 -16.09
CA PHE A 86 15.17 -2.37 -15.11
C PHE A 86 14.06 -3.31 -14.63
N GLN A 87 14.02 -4.52 -15.18
CA GLN A 87 13.02 -5.53 -14.84
C GLN A 87 13.31 -6.31 -13.54
N GLY A 88 14.41 -6.03 -12.82
CA GLY A 88 14.80 -6.90 -11.71
C GLY A 88 15.75 -6.33 -10.66
N GLY A 89 15.76 -5.01 -10.41
CA GLY A 89 16.67 -4.39 -9.43
C GLY A 89 15.94 -3.43 -8.50
N LEU A 90 15.08 -3.96 -7.62
CA LEU A 90 14.30 -3.21 -6.63
C LEU A 90 13.95 -4.17 -5.48
N TYR A 91 14.93 -4.97 -5.05
CA TYR A 91 14.75 -6.11 -4.16
C TYR A 91 13.86 -5.72 -2.98
N PHE A 92 12.64 -6.27 -2.99
CA PHE A 92 11.61 -6.15 -1.97
C PHE A 92 10.89 -4.80 -1.74
N CYS A 93 11.19 -3.72 -2.46
CA CYS A 93 10.64 -2.40 -2.09
C CYS A 93 9.25 -2.10 -2.68
N LEU A 94 8.24 -2.50 -1.89
CA LEU A 94 7.08 -1.73 -1.46
C LEU A 94 5.82 -1.59 -2.33
N THR A 95 5.85 -1.47 -3.65
CA THR A 95 4.64 -0.95 -4.34
C THR A 95 4.66 -1.20 -5.84
N LYS A 96 4.38 -2.42 -6.28
CA LYS A 96 3.75 -2.56 -7.60
C LYS A 96 2.33 -3.01 -7.37
N LEU A 97 1.41 -2.03 -7.44
CA LEU A 97 0.06 -2.20 -7.96
C LEU A 97 -0.83 -3.19 -7.20
N ALA A 98 -1.34 -2.83 -6.01
CA ALA A 98 -2.76 -3.13 -5.79
C ALA A 98 -3.46 -2.40 -6.93
N LEU A 99 -3.92 -3.16 -7.92
CA LEU A 99 -4.30 -2.69 -9.26
C LEU A 99 -4.72 -1.23 -9.32
N TYR A 100 -3.93 -0.43 -10.03
CA TYR A 100 -4.35 0.90 -10.48
C TYR A 100 -5.01 1.75 -9.38
N GLY A 101 -4.26 2.05 -8.33
CA GLY A 101 -4.79 2.96 -7.34
C GLY A 101 -3.77 3.48 -6.36
N ARG A 102 -3.73 4.81 -6.29
CA ARG A 102 -3.85 5.51 -5.01
C ARG A 102 -2.57 5.70 -4.20
N ILE A 103 -1.65 6.42 -4.82
CA ILE A 103 -0.82 7.41 -4.12
C ILE A 103 -1.48 8.77 -4.39
N LEU A 104 -1.33 9.69 -3.42
CA LEU A 104 -1.69 11.11 -3.46
C LEU A 104 -3.04 11.42 -2.80
N ASP A 105 -3.03 11.45 -1.47
CA ASP A 105 -3.81 12.44 -0.73
C ASP A 105 -2.92 13.65 -0.51
N SER A 106 -3.09 14.63 -1.39
CA SER A 106 -2.60 15.97 -1.23
C SER A 106 -3.19 16.84 -2.31
N LYS A 107 -3.65 17.99 -1.88
CA LYS A 107 -4.05 19.09 -2.73
C LYS A 107 -2.85 19.46 -3.61
N VAL A 108 -2.99 19.22 -4.91
CA VAL A 108 -2.27 19.90 -6.02
C VAL A 108 -0.73 19.95 -5.89
N PHE A 109 -0.02 19.13 -6.67
CA PHE A 109 1.45 19.24 -6.76
C PHE A 109 1.95 19.66 -8.14
N PRO A 110 2.60 20.84 -8.23
CA PRO A 110 3.56 21.16 -9.27
C PRO A 110 4.98 20.94 -8.72
N GLY A 111 5.57 19.75 -8.90
CA GLY A 111 6.96 19.51 -8.47
C GLY A 111 7.58 18.19 -8.96
N PRO A 112 8.74 18.19 -9.62
CA PRO A 112 9.45 16.98 -10.02
C PRO A 112 10.28 16.41 -8.85
N GLY A 113 10.02 15.16 -8.44
CA GLY A 113 10.81 14.47 -7.41
C GLY A 113 10.22 13.10 -7.02
N PRO A 114 11.05 12.09 -6.65
CA PRO A 114 10.58 10.79 -6.18
C PRO A 114 9.91 10.88 -4.79
N VAL A 115 9.16 9.84 -4.42
CA VAL A 115 8.58 9.69 -3.08
C VAL A 115 9.61 9.03 -2.15
N ASP A 116 9.83 9.60 -0.98
CA ASP A 116 10.55 9.01 0.16
C ASP A 116 9.55 8.20 1.01
N PHE A 117 9.79 6.88 1.11
CA PHE A 117 8.92 5.94 1.82
C PHE A 117 9.18 5.84 3.32
N LEU A 118 10.31 6.34 3.81
CA LEU A 118 10.57 6.40 5.25
C LEU A 118 9.83 7.58 5.87
N SER A 119 9.96 8.76 5.24
CA SER A 119 9.26 9.97 5.70
C SER A 119 7.82 10.04 5.22
N MET A 120 7.44 9.22 4.22
CA MET A 120 6.15 9.30 3.53
C MET A 120 5.92 10.71 2.99
N LYS A 121 6.92 11.24 2.29
CA LYS A 121 6.89 12.59 1.67
C LYS A 121 7.37 12.58 0.23
N ARG A 122 6.97 13.59 -0.53
CA ARG A 122 7.52 13.94 -1.84
C ARG A 122 7.96 15.41 -1.76
N GLY A 123 9.27 15.65 -1.72
CA GLY A 123 9.77 16.98 -1.35
C GLY A 123 9.32 17.35 0.06
N TYR A 124 8.59 18.46 0.20
CA TYR A 124 8.00 18.86 1.49
C TYR A 124 6.63 18.26 1.74
N ASP A 125 6.03 17.65 0.74
CA ASP A 125 4.63 17.32 0.77
C ASP A 125 4.38 15.91 1.32
N PRO A 126 3.42 15.74 2.25
CA PRO A 126 3.08 14.43 2.78
C PRO A 126 2.41 13.59 1.70
N VAL A 127 2.71 12.29 1.71
CA VAL A 127 1.99 11.31 0.92
C VAL A 127 1.52 10.18 1.82
N ARG A 128 0.41 9.56 1.46
CA ARG A 128 -0.02 8.31 2.06
C ARG A 128 -0.34 7.28 0.99
N ARG A 129 -0.19 6.03 1.36
CA ARG A 129 -0.76 4.91 0.62
C ARG A 129 -2.24 4.86 0.96
N LEU A 130 -3.13 4.87 -0.03
CA LEU A 130 -4.54 4.52 0.23
C LEU A 130 -4.68 3.00 0.20
N SER A 131 -5.40 2.47 1.17
CA SER A 131 -5.79 1.06 1.26
C SER A 131 -7.29 1.00 1.45
N THR A 132 -7.93 -0.01 0.88
CA THR A 132 -9.35 -0.30 1.15
C THR A 132 -9.52 -0.94 2.53
N VAL A 133 -10.77 -1.11 2.93
CA VAL A 133 -11.11 -1.70 4.23
C VAL A 133 -10.49 -3.10 4.36
N SER A 134 -10.06 -3.44 5.58
CA SER A 134 -9.40 -4.71 5.84
C SER A 134 -10.34 -5.88 5.59
N ALA A 135 -9.85 -6.90 4.89
CA ALA A 135 -10.63 -8.10 4.55
C ALA A 135 -11.17 -8.84 5.77
N VAL A 136 -10.51 -8.75 6.94
CA VAL A 136 -10.98 -9.40 8.16
C VAL A 136 -12.27 -8.78 8.73
N THR A 137 -12.61 -7.56 8.31
CA THR A 137 -13.80 -6.83 8.78
C THR A 137 -15.02 -6.98 7.87
N LYS A 138 -14.84 -7.60 6.70
CA LYS A 138 -15.88 -7.71 5.68
C LYS A 138 -16.06 -9.17 5.25
N PRO A 139 -17.27 -9.55 4.84
CA PRO A 139 -17.50 -10.86 4.23
C PRO A 139 -16.69 -11.05 2.93
N ALA A 140 -16.44 -12.31 2.57
CA ALA A 140 -15.61 -12.67 1.41
C ALA A 140 -16.13 -12.18 0.04
N HIS A 141 -17.41 -11.79 -0.07
CA HIS A 141 -17.96 -11.24 -1.32
C HIS A 141 -17.52 -9.80 -1.60
N TYR A 142 -16.88 -9.13 -0.64
CA TYR A 142 -16.32 -7.79 -0.83
C TYR A 142 -14.96 -7.87 -1.55
N ILE A 143 -15.02 -7.84 -2.88
CA ILE A 143 -13.86 -8.06 -3.76
C ILE A 143 -12.77 -6.98 -3.68
N LEU A 144 -13.10 -5.76 -3.23
CA LEU A 144 -12.12 -4.67 -3.16
C LEU A 144 -11.44 -4.57 -1.79
N THR A 145 -11.62 -5.53 -0.88
CA THR A 145 -11.01 -5.48 0.46
C THR A 145 -9.50 -5.71 0.42
N THR A 146 -8.76 -5.05 1.32
CA THR A 146 -7.31 -5.25 1.44
C THR A 146 -7.04 -6.41 2.39
N HIS A 147 -6.40 -7.47 1.88
CA HIS A 147 -5.83 -8.51 2.71
C HIS A 147 -4.49 -8.01 3.28
N TRP A 148 -4.33 -8.06 4.61
CA TRP A 148 -3.12 -7.59 5.29
C TRP A 148 -2.31 -8.77 5.80
N LEU A 149 -1.01 -8.73 5.51
CA LEU A 149 0.00 -9.68 5.92
C LEU A 149 0.95 -9.03 6.91
N TRP A 150 1.32 -9.80 7.92
CA TRP A 150 2.22 -9.37 8.97
C TRP A 150 3.51 -10.17 8.89
N TYR A 151 4.63 -9.47 9.01
CA TYR A 151 5.97 -10.06 8.92
C TYR A 151 6.84 -9.63 10.10
N TYR A 152 7.80 -10.48 10.46
CA TYR A 152 8.91 -10.11 11.34
C TYR A 152 10.26 -10.31 10.64
N LYS A 153 11.25 -9.52 11.04
CA LYS A 153 12.61 -9.62 10.49
C LYS A 153 13.34 -10.83 11.12
N GLY A 154 13.65 -11.82 10.28
CA GLY A 154 14.44 -13.01 10.60
C GLY A 154 15.92 -12.70 10.83
N ASP A 155 16.68 -13.72 11.23
CA ASP A 155 18.10 -13.59 11.55
C ASP A 155 18.98 -13.32 10.33
N HIS A 156 18.60 -13.86 9.17
CA HIS A 156 19.30 -13.65 7.91
C HIS A 156 18.84 -12.36 7.18
N GLY A 157 18.12 -11.49 7.88
CA GLY A 157 17.55 -10.27 7.29
C GLY A 157 16.29 -10.47 6.44
N ASN A 158 15.85 -11.73 6.26
CA ASN A 158 14.61 -12.08 5.57
C ASN A 158 13.36 -11.65 6.34
N TRP A 159 12.29 -11.30 5.62
CA TRP A 159 10.97 -11.07 6.21
C TRP A 159 10.18 -12.37 6.21
N ILE A 160 9.77 -12.82 7.39
CA ILE A 160 9.03 -14.07 7.56
C ILE A 160 7.62 -13.73 8.00
N GLU A 161 6.63 -14.31 7.32
CA GLU A 161 5.22 -14.06 7.61
C GLU A 161 4.78 -14.77 8.91
N TYR A 162 3.94 -14.12 9.70
CA TYR A 162 3.29 -14.76 10.84
C TYR A 162 2.26 -15.80 10.36
N GLY A 163 2.33 -17.00 10.94
CA GLY A 163 1.52 -18.16 10.58
C GLY A 163 2.13 -19.03 9.49
N GLN A 164 3.24 -18.59 8.87
CA GLN A 164 3.99 -19.38 7.90
C GLN A 164 5.23 -20.03 8.55
N PRO A 165 5.67 -21.20 8.05
CA PRO A 165 6.89 -21.84 8.54
C PRO A 165 8.14 -21.01 8.19
N ASP A 166 9.05 -20.87 9.14
CA ASP A 166 10.39 -20.31 8.88
C ASP A 166 11.32 -21.34 8.22
N ASP A 167 12.57 -20.93 7.92
CA ASP A 167 13.61 -21.80 7.33
C ASP A 167 13.88 -23.08 8.16
N LYS A 168 13.44 -23.13 9.43
CA LYS A 168 13.58 -24.28 10.33
C LYS A 168 12.24 -25.01 10.55
N GLY A 169 11.22 -24.73 9.72
CA GLY A 169 9.88 -25.31 9.82
C GLY A 169 9.06 -24.84 11.02
N ARG A 170 9.47 -23.77 11.73
CA ARG A 170 8.76 -23.30 12.93
C ARG A 170 7.72 -22.27 12.55
N VAL A 171 6.51 -22.48 13.05
CA VAL A 171 5.35 -21.61 12.83
C VAL A 171 5.05 -20.80 14.10
N THR A 172 4.51 -19.60 13.93
CA THR A 172 4.03 -18.77 15.04
C THR A 172 2.61 -19.18 15.45
N SER A 173 2.28 -19.03 16.73
CA SER A 173 0.96 -19.39 17.26
C SER A 173 -0.18 -18.52 16.72
N LEU A 174 0.14 -17.33 16.23
CA LEU A 174 -0.80 -16.43 15.56
C LEU A 174 -0.40 -16.27 14.09
N SER A 175 -1.42 -16.24 13.24
CA SER A 175 -1.35 -15.92 11.82
C SER A 175 -1.42 -14.42 11.55
N SER A 176 -1.06 -14.02 10.32
CA SER A 176 -1.31 -12.66 9.82
C SER A 176 -2.75 -12.19 10.02
N ARG A 177 -3.73 -13.08 9.85
CA ARG A 177 -5.15 -12.76 10.02
C ARG A 177 -5.48 -12.41 11.46
N GLU A 178 -5.05 -13.23 12.42
CA GLU A 178 -5.33 -12.99 13.85
C GLU A 178 -4.62 -11.74 14.37
N LEU A 179 -3.41 -11.45 13.87
CA LEU A 179 -2.71 -10.21 14.18
C LEU A 179 -3.41 -8.98 13.60
N GLU A 180 -3.95 -9.07 12.39
CA GLU A 180 -4.74 -8.00 11.79
C GLU A 180 -6.04 -7.75 12.59
N GLU A 181 -6.73 -8.81 13.00
CA GLU A 181 -7.93 -8.70 13.87
C GLU A 181 -7.60 -8.11 15.25
N ALA A 182 -6.40 -8.37 15.80
CA ALA A 182 -5.94 -7.73 17.03
C ALA A 182 -5.60 -6.25 16.82
N TYR A 183 -4.87 -5.93 15.76
CA TYR A 183 -4.47 -4.58 15.41
C TYR A 183 -5.66 -3.64 15.18
N LEU A 184 -6.71 -4.12 14.51
CA LEU A 184 -7.92 -3.33 14.27
C LEU A 184 -8.76 -3.11 15.53
N ARG A 185 -8.61 -3.97 16.55
CA ARG A 185 -9.27 -3.77 17.86
C ARG A 185 -8.55 -2.73 18.70
N ASP A 186 -7.22 -2.78 18.71
CA ASP A 186 -6.36 -1.85 19.42
C ASP A 186 -4.96 -1.84 18.78
N ASP A 187 -4.61 -0.72 18.14
CA ASP A 187 -3.33 -0.52 17.46
C ASP A 187 -2.18 -0.16 18.42
N ASN A 188 -2.47 -0.03 19.72
CA ASN A 188 -1.50 0.15 20.80
C ASN A 188 -1.36 -1.09 21.69
N ALA A 189 -2.12 -2.15 21.42
CA ALA A 189 -2.05 -3.38 22.19
C ALA A 189 -0.69 -4.08 22.07
N GLU A 190 -0.32 -4.79 23.14
CA GLU A 190 0.80 -5.72 23.12
C GLU A 190 0.28 -7.17 23.04
N ILE A 191 0.63 -7.88 21.97
CA ILE A 191 0.14 -9.23 21.69
C ILE A 191 1.22 -10.28 21.97
N THR A 192 0.84 -11.37 22.62
CA THR A 192 1.75 -12.49 22.88
C THR A 192 1.70 -13.51 21.74
N VAL A 193 2.87 -13.86 21.19
CA VAL A 193 3.04 -14.87 20.13
C VAL A 193 4.08 -15.89 20.54
N THR A 194 3.75 -17.16 20.40
CA THR A 194 4.70 -18.26 20.64
C THR A 194 5.25 -18.77 19.32
N LYS A 195 6.56 -19.06 19.27
CA LYS A 195 7.23 -19.67 18.11
C LYS A 195 8.16 -20.76 18.60
N GLY A 196 7.78 -22.03 18.38
CA GLY A 196 8.42 -23.17 19.06
C GLY A 196 8.30 -23.03 20.57
N HIS A 197 9.42 -23.11 21.30
CA HIS A 197 9.46 -22.94 22.76
C HIS A 197 9.69 -21.49 23.22
N ARG A 198 9.68 -20.51 22.31
CA ARG A 198 9.97 -19.11 22.62
C ARG A 198 8.70 -18.27 22.56
N VAL A 199 8.52 -17.42 23.57
CA VAL A 199 7.42 -16.46 23.66
C VAL A 199 7.93 -15.08 23.28
N TYR A 200 7.17 -14.37 22.45
CA TYR A 200 7.45 -13.01 22.00
C TYR A 200 6.26 -12.10 22.32
N TYR A 201 6.54 -10.84 22.57
CA TYR A 201 5.56 -9.77 22.69
C TYR A 201 5.66 -8.86 21.47
N ILE A 202 4.54 -8.58 20.84
CA ILE A 202 4.41 -7.74 19.64
C ILE A 202 3.81 -6.41 20.09
N SER A 203 4.55 -5.32 19.92
CA SER A 203 4.04 -3.95 20.05
C SER A 203 3.67 -3.43 18.66
N PHE A 204 2.39 -3.19 18.44
CA PHE A 204 1.89 -2.62 17.19
C PHE A 204 2.31 -1.17 17.02
N HIS A 205 2.22 -0.38 18.09
CA HIS A 205 2.66 1.02 18.10
C HIS A 205 4.13 1.18 17.70
N ASP A 206 5.02 0.41 18.33
CA ASP A 206 6.46 0.56 18.07
C ASP A 206 6.91 -0.19 16.80
N MET A 207 6.08 -1.09 16.28
CA MET A 207 6.40 -1.98 15.16
C MET A 207 7.62 -2.89 15.46
N TYR A 208 7.62 -3.52 16.64
CA TYR A 208 8.62 -4.50 17.03
C TYR A 208 8.02 -5.72 17.74
N GLN A 209 8.66 -6.88 17.53
CA GLN A 209 8.53 -8.01 18.43
C GLN A 209 9.74 -8.10 19.36
N ARG A 210 9.52 -8.49 20.61
CA ARG A 210 10.56 -8.64 21.62
C ARG A 210 10.43 -9.94 22.39
N ASN A 211 11.56 -10.53 22.78
CA ASN A 211 11.60 -11.63 23.74
C ASN A 211 12.43 -11.17 24.94
N THR A 212 11.78 -11.05 26.11
CA THR A 212 12.40 -10.56 27.35
C THR A 212 13.42 -11.55 27.92
N LYS A 213 13.19 -12.87 27.76
CA LYS A 213 14.12 -13.90 28.25
C LYS A 213 15.44 -13.93 27.48
N HIS A 214 15.40 -13.61 26.18
CA HIS A 214 16.56 -13.67 25.30
C HIS A 214 17.05 -12.28 24.83
N ASN A 215 16.48 -11.19 25.35
CA ASN A 215 16.78 -9.81 24.94
C ASN A 215 16.84 -9.61 23.42
N THR A 216 15.97 -10.27 22.67
CA THR A 216 15.89 -10.07 21.21
C THR A 216 14.80 -9.08 20.89
N LYS A 217 15.09 -8.13 19.99
CA LYS A 217 14.14 -7.16 19.43
C LYS A 217 14.23 -7.20 17.92
N ARG A 218 13.11 -7.40 17.23
CA ARG A 218 13.06 -7.52 15.75
C ARG A 218 11.94 -6.62 15.22
N ARG A 219 12.21 -5.93 14.11
CA ARG A 219 11.19 -5.11 13.43
C ARG A 219 10.06 -6.02 12.93
N ILE A 220 8.84 -5.52 12.99
CA ILE A 220 7.68 -6.11 12.32
C ILE A 220 7.21 -5.18 11.20
N ARG A 221 6.48 -5.73 10.21
CA ARG A 221 5.90 -4.96 9.12
C ARG A 221 4.51 -5.48 8.80
N ARG A 222 3.54 -4.57 8.74
CA ARG A 222 2.22 -4.76 8.16
C ARG A 222 2.26 -4.36 6.69
N ARG A 223 1.89 -5.27 5.78
CA ARG A 223 1.91 -5.04 4.33
C ARG A 223 0.65 -5.62 3.68
N PRO A 224 0.11 -4.98 2.65
CA PRO A 224 -0.97 -5.59 1.87
C PRO A 224 -0.46 -6.85 1.16
N HIS A 225 -1.31 -7.85 1.00
CA HIS A 225 -1.10 -8.90 0.02
C HIS A 225 -1.10 -8.28 -1.38
N PHE A 226 -0.13 -8.66 -2.20
CA PHE A 226 -0.06 -8.21 -3.58
C PHE A 226 -1.09 -8.96 -4.42
N VAL A 227 -1.85 -8.23 -5.24
CA VAL A 227 -2.78 -8.80 -6.20
C VAL A 227 -2.45 -8.19 -7.55
N SER A 228 -2.19 -9.04 -8.53
CA SER A 228 -1.86 -8.70 -9.91
C SER A 228 -3.11 -8.35 -10.74
N ILE A 229 -2.91 -7.67 -11.87
CA ILE A 229 -4.03 -7.19 -12.69
C ILE A 229 -4.98 -8.31 -13.10
N SER A 230 -4.40 -9.41 -13.55
CA SER A 230 -5.12 -10.60 -13.96
C SER A 230 -5.97 -11.20 -12.83
N GLU A 231 -5.42 -11.28 -11.61
CA GLU A 231 -6.15 -11.83 -10.45
C GLU A 231 -7.39 -11.00 -10.07
N VAL A 232 -7.34 -9.67 -10.20
CA VAL A 232 -8.54 -8.84 -9.96
C VAL A 232 -9.54 -8.96 -11.10
N GLU A 233 -9.08 -9.01 -12.35
CA GLU A 233 -9.99 -9.22 -13.49
C GLU A 233 -10.75 -10.54 -13.34
N GLU A 234 -10.07 -11.62 -12.93
CA GLU A 234 -10.70 -12.92 -12.63
C GLU A 234 -11.70 -12.87 -11.47
N GLN A 235 -11.46 -12.03 -10.46
CA GLN A 235 -12.38 -11.84 -9.33
C GLN A 235 -13.65 -11.07 -9.71
N THR A 236 -13.62 -10.26 -10.78
CA THR A 236 -14.78 -9.46 -11.23
C THR A 236 -15.73 -10.19 -12.16
N VAL A 237 -15.34 -11.37 -12.68
CA VAL A 237 -16.13 -12.18 -13.62
C VAL A 237 -17.04 -13.20 -12.91
N ARG A 238 -16.88 -13.36 -11.59
CA ARG A 238 -17.72 -14.22 -10.75
C ARG A 238 -18.88 -13.44 -10.13
#